data_AF-A0A2P5FDQ9-F1
#
_entry.id   AF-A0A2P5FDQ9-F1
#
_cell.length_a   1.000
_cell.length_b   1.000
_cell.length_c   1.000
_cell.angle_alpha   90.00
_cell.angle_beta   90.00
_cell.angle_gamma   90.00
#
_symmetry.space_group_name_H-M   'P 1'
#
loop_
_entity.id
_entity.type
_entity.pdbx_description
1 polymer ?
#
loop_
_entity_poly.entity_id
_entity_poly.type
_entity_poly.pdbx_seq_one_letter_code
_entity_poly.pdbx_strand_id
1 'polypeptide(L)'
;MPEYCVTGGTGFIAAYLVKTLLDKGHTVRTTVRDPGDVGKVGFLRELNGAKDRLKIYKADLMVEGSFDEAVQGVDGVYHTASPVLVPYDDNVQAKSHTT
;
A
#
# COMPACT_ATOMS: atom_id res chain seq x y z
N MET A 1 4.22 -21.26 -1.75
CA MET A 1 4.71 -20.04 -1.09
C MET A 1 3.47 -19.24 -0.71
N PRO A 2 3.29 -18.83 0.56
CA PRO A 2 2.10 -18.10 0.96
C PRO A 2 1.95 -16.77 0.19
N GLU A 3 0.71 -16.41 -0.15
CA GLU A 3 0.31 -15.15 -0.76
C GLU A 3 -0.50 -14.34 0.26
N TYR A 4 -0.14 -13.07 0.46
CA TYR A 4 -0.83 -12.19 1.40
C TYR A 4 -1.38 -10.94 0.69
N CYS A 5 -2.55 -10.47 1.12
CA CYS A 5 -3.09 -9.18 0.69
C CYS A 5 -2.79 -8.09 1.73
N VAL A 6 -2.25 -6.95 1.30
CA VAL A 6 -2.01 -5.76 2.14
C VAL A 6 -2.77 -4.58 1.56
N THR A 7 -3.79 -4.08 2.26
CA THR A 7 -4.60 -2.98 1.73
C THR A 7 -3.93 -1.62 1.91
N GLY A 8 -4.03 -0.73 0.93
CA GLY A 8 -3.51 0.64 1.04
C GLY A 8 -1.99 0.72 0.94
N GLY A 9 -1.39 -0.01 -0.02
CA GLY A 9 0.05 -0.21 -0.17
C GLY A 9 0.91 1.06 -0.21
N THR A 10 0.33 2.20 -0.60
CA THR A 10 1.04 3.50 -0.60
C THR A 10 1.16 4.14 0.79
N GLY A 11 0.47 3.61 1.80
CA GLY A 11 0.56 4.08 3.18
C GLY A 11 1.88 3.67 3.83
N PHE A 12 2.34 4.45 4.82
CA PHE A 12 3.63 4.24 5.47
C PHE A 12 3.81 2.81 6.02
N ILE A 13 2.90 2.35 6.88
CA ILE A 13 2.97 1.00 7.47
C ILE A 13 2.82 -0.07 6.38
N ALA A 14 1.88 0.12 5.46
CA ALA A 14 1.59 -0.83 4.39
C ALA A 14 2.80 -1.06 3.49
N ALA A 15 3.50 0.00 3.10
CA ALA A 15 4.70 -0.05 2.26
C ALA A 15 5.81 -0.90 2.90
N TYR A 16 6.09 -0.69 4.19
CA TYR A 16 7.08 -1.47 4.92
C TYR A 16 6.66 -2.93 5.10
N LEU A 17 5.35 -3.19 5.28
CA LEU A 17 4.83 -4.54 5.36
C LEU A 17 4.97 -5.28 4.01
N VAL A 18 4.61 -4.64 2.90
CA VAL A 18 4.80 -5.18 1.54
C VAL A 18 6.27 -5.51 1.31
N LYS A 19 7.19 -4.57 1.60
CA LYS A 19 8.64 -4.81 1.51
C LYS A 19 9.07 -6.02 2.33
N THR A 20 8.66 -6.08 3.59
CA THR A 20 9.05 -7.16 4.52
C THR A 20 8.56 -8.53 4.04
N LEU A 21 7.33 -8.61 3.53
CA LEU A 21 6.78 -9.86 2.99
C LEU A 21 7.51 -10.31 1.73
N LEU A 22 7.81 -9.38 0.82
CA LEU A 22 8.60 -9.65 -0.39
C LEU A 22 10.03 -10.12 -0.05
N ASP A 23 10.68 -9.47 0.91
CA ASP A 23 12.04 -9.83 1.37
C ASP A 23 12.06 -11.24 2.01
N LYS A 24 10.97 -11.64 2.69
CA LYS A 24 10.78 -13.00 3.23
C LYS A 24 10.43 -14.05 2.18
N GLY A 25 10.26 -13.64 0.93
CA GLY A 25 10.02 -14.53 -0.19
C GLY A 25 8.55 -14.76 -0.55
N HIS A 26 7.61 -14.10 0.13
CA HIS A 26 6.17 -14.26 -0.11
C HIS A 26 5.71 -13.57 -1.38
N THR A 27 4.57 -14.03 -1.92
CA THR A 27 3.81 -13.29 -2.93
C THR A 27 2.92 -12.28 -2.22
N VAL A 28 2.84 -11.07 -2.74
CA VAL A 28 2.07 -9.98 -2.13
C VAL A 28 1.10 -9.40 -3.15
N ARG A 29 -0.17 -9.34 -2.77
CA ARG A 29 -1.17 -8.47 -3.41
C ARG A 29 -1.26 -7.21 -2.57
N THR A 30 -1.27 -6.04 -3.18
CA THR A 30 -1.55 -4.81 -2.47
C THR A 30 -2.63 -4.01 -3.17
N THR A 31 -3.44 -3.29 -2.40
CA THR A 31 -4.48 -2.44 -2.97
C THR A 31 -4.11 -0.97 -2.88
N VAL A 32 -4.45 -0.20 -3.91
CA VAL A 32 -4.29 1.25 -3.97
C VAL A 32 -5.53 1.83 -4.66
N ARG A 33 -5.83 3.11 -4.44
CA ARG A 33 -7.00 3.76 -5.08
C ARG A 33 -6.83 3.95 -6.58
N ASP A 34 -5.61 4.25 -7.01
CA ASP A 34 -5.27 4.42 -8.42
C ASP A 34 -3.90 3.80 -8.75
N PRO A 35 -3.87 2.59 -9.35
CA PRO A 35 -2.62 1.97 -9.80
C PRO A 35 -1.92 2.71 -10.95
N GLY A 36 -2.61 3.65 -11.61
CA GLY A 36 -2.06 4.49 -12.68
C GLY A 36 -1.29 5.71 -12.17
N ASP A 37 -1.43 6.08 -10.90
CA ASP A 37 -0.69 7.18 -10.27
C ASP A 37 0.75 6.75 -9.97
N VAL A 38 1.61 6.80 -11.00
CA VAL A 38 3.02 6.40 -10.94
C VAL A 38 3.77 7.13 -9.82
N GLY A 39 3.41 8.39 -9.53
CA GLY A 39 4.03 9.17 -8.46
C GLY A 39 3.77 8.57 -7.06
N LYS A 40 2.61 7.94 -6.86
CA LYS A 40 2.27 7.28 -5.59
C LYS A 40 2.67 5.81 -5.54
N VAL A 41 2.64 5.09 -6.66
CA VAL A 41 2.83 3.63 -6.66
C VAL A 41 4.21 3.19 -7.12
N GLY A 42 5.01 4.08 -7.74
CA GLY A 42 6.28 3.74 -8.37
C GLY A 42 7.23 3.02 -7.42
N PHE A 43 7.39 3.53 -6.20
CA PHE A 43 8.30 2.96 -5.20
C PHE A 43 7.96 1.51 -4.83
N LEU A 44 6.69 1.10 -4.90
CA LEU A 44 6.28 -0.29 -4.62
C LEU A 44 6.83 -1.26 -5.68
N ARG A 45 6.89 -0.81 -6.94
CA ARG A 45 7.40 -1.61 -8.08
C ARG A 45 8.92 -1.74 -8.05
N GLU A 46 9.60 -0.85 -7.34
CA GLU A 46 11.06 -0.85 -7.16
C GLU A 46 11.53 -1.71 -5.98
N LEU A 47 10.61 -2.20 -5.15
CA LEU A 47 10.96 -3.09 -4.04
C LEU A 47 11.62 -4.39 -4.56
N ASN A 48 12.55 -4.93 -3.76
CA ASN A 48 13.20 -6.19 -4.07
C ASN A 48 12.17 -7.33 -4.22
N GLY A 49 12.24 -8.06 -5.33
CA GLY A 49 11.29 -9.13 -5.67
C GLY A 49 9.90 -8.66 -6.14
N ALA A 50 9.64 -7.36 -6.24
CA ALA A 50 8.33 -6.85 -6.66
C ALA A 50 7.97 -7.25 -8.10
N LYS A 51 8.95 -7.26 -9.01
CA LYS A 51 8.74 -7.63 -10.42
C LYS A 51 8.10 -9.02 -10.59
N ASP A 52 8.44 -9.95 -9.69
CA ASP A 52 8.00 -11.35 -9.79
C ASP A 52 6.84 -11.67 -8.83
N ARG A 53 6.76 -10.97 -7.69
CA ARG A 53 5.91 -11.36 -6.57
C ARG A 53 4.95 -10.27 -6.07
N LEU A 54 4.97 -9.07 -6.64
CA LEU A 54 4.03 -8.01 -6.28
C LEU A 54 2.95 -7.84 -7.35
N LYS A 55 1.68 -7.89 -6.92
CA LYS A 55 0.51 -7.51 -7.72
C LYS A 55 -0.17 -6.29 -7.09
N ILE A 56 -0.48 -5.28 -7.88
CA ILE A 56 -1.14 -4.05 -7.42
C ILE A 56 -2.57 -4.03 -7.98
N TYR A 57 -3.55 -4.01 -7.09
CA TYR A 57 -4.97 -3.97 -7.42
C TYR A 57 -5.56 -2.59 -7.13
N LYS A 58 -6.55 -2.20 -7.92
CA LYS A 58 -7.38 -1.03 -7.63
C LYS A 58 -8.43 -1.41 -6.58
N ALA A 59 -8.49 -0.70 -5.45
CA ALA A 59 -9.58 -0.85 -4.48
C ALA A 59 -9.82 0.47 -3.72
N ASP A 60 -11.05 0.65 -3.24
CA ASP A 60 -11.46 1.81 -2.45
C ASP A 60 -12.36 1.37 -1.29
N LEU A 61 -12.06 1.85 -0.07
CA LEU A 61 -12.79 1.53 1.15
C LEU A 61 -14.29 1.85 1.07
N MET A 62 -14.66 2.80 0.23
CA MET A 62 -16.05 3.25 0.08
C MET A 62 -16.80 2.53 -1.04
N VAL A 63 -16.13 1.64 -1.78
CA VAL A 63 -16.72 0.90 -2.90
C VAL A 63 -16.85 -0.56 -2.51
N GLU A 64 -18.10 -1.01 -2.31
CA GLU A 64 -18.45 -2.40 -2.04
C GLU A 64 -17.91 -3.33 -3.14
N GLY A 65 -17.39 -4.49 -2.75
CA GLY A 65 -16.79 -5.47 -3.65
C GLY A 65 -15.44 -5.09 -4.25
N SER A 66 -14.93 -3.87 -4.03
CA SER A 66 -13.67 -3.42 -4.66
C SER A 66 -12.41 -4.16 -4.20
N PHE A 67 -12.50 -4.93 -3.11
CA PHE A 67 -11.40 -5.74 -2.59
C PHE A 67 -11.48 -7.21 -3.00
N ASP A 68 -12.60 -7.67 -3.56
CA ASP A 68 -12.92 -9.10 -3.74
C ASP A 68 -11.81 -9.82 -4.51
N GLU A 69 -11.38 -9.27 -5.64
CA GLU A 69 -10.30 -9.83 -6.47
C GLU A 69 -8.96 -9.86 -5.72
N ALA A 70 -8.67 -8.83 -4.93
CA ALA A 70 -7.42 -8.71 -4.19
C ALA A 70 -7.33 -9.70 -3.02
N VAL A 71 -8.48 -10.09 -2.43
CA VAL A 71 -8.54 -11.00 -1.26
C VAL A 71 -8.84 -12.44 -1.65
N GLN A 72 -9.39 -12.71 -2.83
CA GLN A 72 -9.78 -14.05 -3.21
C GLN A 72 -8.58 -15.00 -3.28
N GLY A 73 -8.61 -16.04 -2.43
CA GLY A 73 -7.65 -17.14 -2.41
C GLY A 73 -6.30 -16.83 -1.78
N VAL A 74 -6.12 -15.67 -1.12
CA VAL A 74 -4.89 -15.38 -0.36
C VAL A 74 -4.90 -16.10 0.98
N ASP A 75 -3.72 -16.40 1.53
CA ASP A 75 -3.55 -17.09 2.81
C ASP A 75 -3.83 -16.18 4.01
N GLY A 76 -3.77 -14.86 3.82
CA GLY A 76 -4.08 -13.88 4.85
C GLY A 76 -4.20 -12.46 4.34
N VAL A 77 -4.93 -11.63 5.10
CA VAL A 77 -5.17 -10.22 4.77
C VAL A 77 -4.68 -9.34 5.92
N TYR A 78 -3.86 -8.35 5.57
CA TYR A 78 -3.47 -7.25 6.45
C TYR A 78 -4.23 -5.99 6.02
N HIS A 79 -5.24 -5.62 6.79
CA HIS A 79 -6.04 -4.43 6.54
C HIS A 79 -5.40 -3.19 7.18
N THR A 80 -4.55 -2.50 6.42
CA THR A 80 -3.85 -1.27 6.84
C THR A 80 -4.42 0.00 6.20
N ALA A 81 -5.36 -0.13 5.26
CA ALA A 81 -5.95 1.02 4.57
C ALA A 81 -6.85 1.77 5.55
N SER A 82 -6.63 3.07 5.67
CA SER A 82 -7.48 3.96 6.44
C SER A 82 -7.41 5.37 5.84
N PRO A 83 -8.52 6.13 5.82
CA PRO A 83 -8.47 7.55 5.55
C PRO A 83 -7.75 8.24 6.72
N VAL A 84 -6.44 8.44 6.58
CA VAL A 84 -5.67 9.20 7.56
C VAL A 84 -5.94 10.68 7.33
N LEU A 85 -6.81 11.25 8.16
CA LEU A 85 -6.94 12.68 8.32
C LEU A 85 -5.83 13.12 9.26
N VAL A 86 -4.84 13.85 8.75
CA VAL A 86 -3.89 14.55 9.61
C VAL A 86 -4.58 15.87 9.98
N PRO A 87 -5.08 16.04 11.22
CA PRO A 87 -5.63 17.32 11.63
C PRO A 87 -4.53 18.38 11.48
N TYR A 88 -4.92 19.58 11.07
CA TYR A 88 -4.02 20.72 11.07
C TYR A 88 -3.55 20.93 12.51
N ASP A 89 -2.25 20.80 12.73
CA ASP A 89 -1.63 21.04 14.03
C ASP A 89 -0.93 22.40 13.97
N ASP A 90 -1.50 23.38 14.67
CA ASP A 90 -0.97 24.75 14.79
C ASP A 90 0.46 24.77 15.38
N ASN A 91 0.92 23.67 15.96
CA ASN A 91 2.27 23.52 16.52
C ASN A 91 3.33 23.09 15.48
N VAL A 92 2.93 22.75 14.25
CA VAL A 92 3.87 22.51 13.16
C VAL A 92 4.35 23.85 12.63
N GLN A 93 5.45 24.35 13.21
CA GLN A 93 6.17 25.48 12.64
C GLN A 93 6.76 25.05 11.28
N ALA A 94 6.04 25.34 10.19
CA ALA A 94 6.61 25.32 8.86
C ALA A 94 7.81 26.27 8.90
N LYS A 95 9.02 25.74 8.86
CA LYS A 95 10.22 26.57 8.79
C LYS A 95 10.11 27.39 7.51
N SER A 96 9.78 28.67 7.64
CA SER A 96 9.96 29.68 6.61
C SER A 96 11.47 29.82 6.38
N HIS A 97 12.03 28.96 5.53
CA HIS A 97 13.34 29.21 4.95
C HIS A 97 13.15 30.24 3.85
N THR A 98 13.18 31.51 4.25
CA THR A 98 13.54 32.61 3.37
C THR A 98 15.00 32.93 3.65
N THR A 99 15.91 32.37 2.86
CA THR A 99 17.17 33.03 2.47
C THR A 99 17.65 32.39 1.17
#